data_AF-A0A350M739-F1
#
_entry.id   AF-A0A350M739-F1
#
_cell.length_a   1.000
_cell.length_b   1.000
_cell.length_c   1.000
_cell.angle_alpha   90.00
_cell.angle_beta   90.00
_cell.angle_gamma   90.00
#
_symmetry.space_group_name_H-M   'P 1'
#
loop_
_entity.id
_entity.type
_entity.pdbx_description
1 polymer ?
#
loop_
_entity_poly.entity_id
_entity_poly.type
_entity_poly.pdbx_seq_one_letter_code
_entity_poly.pdbx_strand_id
1 'polypeptide(L)'
;MTNKNQQTLKPGEIRLEYIPIDWPLTPLGGKKDPYVLGWQNKPFTKTEIEEELLTGQCKAIGLLSGPVYNEPYGLVWVDIDGPSIYPLVAELSQKSDFDKALPATLTICSGKAGRERKLYKIKKENQKHFIRNKYHWHGSGNKEKLEILWSNHQGVLMGLHPETDGYFTAEGMGFEFVDSIPEFPQWLLTLIINKNVKQGVPHKEVSRFVAPTVAVQCEISLERDIKLAVEAMWALPPEAADDYDLWILSGQVLHGLDDSLLDAWDDWSKQSEKYREGECHRRWLSFNKDGGRGIGSLIHAAQEQGWQPSQDYKAMPVNDQTLDKLSDLLNDLSGGNVSTEEKTLLKNEVLEHVDSINKRKIKSTGKGKEQRPKNASFDVLTDLMIQMYKGDLLYSQQQGAFFMYEYRSKGLWSQMYESEMKGDIKNKIELVKKDHLPNGYGMNLINDVLEQLKISLIFDDWYDQKDLLLFTNGILNIETRELCQFDRDLYMTQQLPYDYDPHVNCEPIIKWLKNTQDNNWGRTQVLRAWLRAVLLSHSEVQKFVEIVGPGKSGKSTYANLAHALVGDENAMISSLEHLEKNRFETSNLYKKKLLLFNDVERYGGSVSIL
;
A
#
# COMPACT_ATOMS: atom_id res chain seq x y z
N MET A 1 10.78 28.38 41.16
CA MET A 1 9.99 27.94 40.00
C MET A 1 10.96 27.31 39.02
N THR A 2 11.09 26.00 39.11
CA THR A 2 12.16 25.20 38.49
C THR A 2 11.89 24.98 37.00
N ASN A 3 12.88 25.35 36.19
CA ASN A 3 13.10 25.01 34.78
C ASN A 3 12.23 23.84 34.29
N LYS A 4 11.15 24.13 33.55
CA LYS A 4 10.82 23.29 32.40
C LYS A 4 12.03 23.41 31.48
N ASN A 5 12.72 22.30 31.21
CA ASN A 5 13.86 22.26 30.29
C ASN A 5 13.47 22.98 29.00
N GLN A 6 13.96 24.21 28.80
CA GLN A 6 13.79 24.93 27.54
C GLN A 6 14.49 24.11 26.45
N GLN A 7 13.73 23.54 25.51
CA GLN A 7 14.29 22.76 24.41
C GLN A 7 14.54 23.70 23.23
N THR A 8 15.37 24.70 23.48
CA THR A 8 15.77 25.69 22.48
C THR A 8 16.89 25.12 21.61
N LEU A 9 16.84 25.44 20.33
CA LEU A 9 17.84 25.08 19.33
C LEU A 9 18.73 26.28 19.01
N LYS A 10 20.05 26.11 19.00
CA LYS A 10 21.01 27.13 18.55
C LYS A 10 21.12 27.13 17.02
N PRO A 11 21.61 28.23 16.39
CA PRO A 11 21.82 28.29 14.94
C PRO A 11 22.63 27.10 14.42
N GLY A 12 22.03 26.36 13.49
CA GLY A 12 22.67 25.24 12.79
C GLY A 12 22.75 23.95 13.59
N GLU A 13 22.29 23.94 14.84
CA GLU A 13 22.29 22.78 15.71
C GLU A 13 21.29 21.72 15.20
N ILE A 14 21.63 20.44 15.37
CA ILE A 14 20.75 19.30 15.09
C ILE A 14 20.60 18.49 16.38
N ARG A 15 19.36 18.36 16.87
CA ARG A 15 19.01 17.58 18.06
C ARG A 15 17.82 16.67 17.76
N LEU A 16 18.13 15.47 17.29
CA LEU A 16 17.12 14.46 16.97
C LEU A 16 16.30 14.09 18.21
N GLU A 17 16.87 14.17 19.42
CA GLU A 17 16.20 13.89 20.69
C GLU A 17 14.96 14.77 20.96
N TYR A 18 14.87 15.95 20.34
CA TYR A 18 13.71 16.84 20.49
C TYR A 18 12.55 16.52 19.55
N ILE A 19 12.79 15.69 18.53
CA ILE A 19 11.79 15.37 17.52
C ILE A 19 10.98 14.13 17.97
N PRO A 20 9.63 14.20 17.94
CA PRO A 20 8.77 13.05 18.13
C PRO A 20 9.03 11.94 17.13
N ILE A 21 8.76 10.70 17.57
CA ILE A 21 8.97 9.52 16.75
C ILE A 21 7.96 9.39 15.60
N ASP A 22 6.79 9.99 15.74
CA ASP A 22 5.65 9.92 14.82
C ASP A 22 5.64 11.05 13.77
N TRP A 23 6.57 12.00 13.87
CA TRP A 23 6.62 13.12 12.93
C TRP A 23 7.17 12.69 11.57
N PRO A 24 6.51 13.07 10.46
CA PRO A 24 6.97 12.74 9.11
C PRO A 24 8.13 13.65 8.69
N LEU A 25 9.36 13.15 8.69
CA LEU A 25 10.54 13.95 8.41
C LEU A 25 10.96 13.90 6.93
N THR A 26 11.76 14.87 6.53
CA THR A 26 12.35 14.93 5.19
C THR A 26 13.84 15.27 5.31
N PRO A 27 14.75 14.46 4.75
CA PRO A 27 16.17 14.83 4.72
C PRO A 27 16.42 15.92 3.68
N LEU A 28 17.20 16.93 4.04
CA LEU A 28 17.49 18.08 3.18
C LEU A 28 18.98 18.23 2.92
N GLY A 29 19.33 18.61 1.69
CA GLY A 29 20.70 18.89 1.27
C GLY A 29 21.20 20.27 1.73
N GLY A 30 22.41 20.62 1.30
CA GLY A 30 23.06 21.88 1.66
C GLY A 30 22.34 23.14 1.14
N LYS A 31 21.45 23.02 0.15
CA LYS A 31 20.60 24.11 -0.35
C LYS A 31 19.17 24.06 0.19
N LYS A 32 18.91 23.25 1.23
CA LYS A 32 17.59 22.98 1.85
C LYS A 32 16.61 22.27 0.91
N ASP A 33 17.12 21.68 -0.16
CA ASP A 33 16.38 20.91 -1.12
C ASP A 33 16.24 19.46 -0.66
N PRO A 34 15.01 18.90 -0.66
CA PRO A 34 14.83 17.47 -0.53
C PRO A 34 15.46 16.77 -1.74
N TYR A 35 16.47 15.93 -1.51
CA TYR A 35 17.17 15.22 -2.59
C TYR A 35 16.55 13.85 -2.90
N VAL A 36 15.56 13.41 -2.12
CA VAL A 36 14.86 12.13 -2.33
C VAL A 36 13.76 12.28 -3.37
N LEU A 37 13.76 11.40 -4.38
CA LEU A 37 12.74 11.39 -5.43
C LEU A 37 11.37 11.01 -4.84
N GLY A 38 10.38 11.89 -5.04
CA GLY A 38 9.01 11.70 -4.54
C GLY A 38 8.88 11.84 -3.02
N TRP A 39 9.77 12.61 -2.38
CA TRP A 39 9.80 12.86 -0.93
C TRP A 39 8.45 13.26 -0.32
N GLN A 40 7.55 13.89 -1.10
CA GLN A 40 6.22 14.28 -0.64
C GLN A 40 5.36 13.09 -0.18
N ASN A 41 5.63 11.90 -0.73
CA ASN A 41 4.91 10.66 -0.41
C ASN A 41 5.78 9.66 0.35
N LYS A 42 6.99 10.04 0.76
CA LYS A 42 7.98 9.19 1.41
C LYS A 42 8.55 9.87 2.66
N PRO A 43 7.75 10.00 3.73
CA PRO A 43 8.25 10.56 4.98
C PRO A 43 9.29 9.63 5.61
N PHE A 44 10.35 10.22 6.15
CA PHE A 44 11.41 9.52 6.85
C PHE A 44 11.12 9.50 8.35
N THR A 45 11.49 8.40 8.98
CA THR A 45 11.54 8.26 10.43
C THR A 45 12.81 8.91 10.98
N LYS A 46 12.81 9.17 12.29
CA LYS A 46 14.00 9.66 13.01
C LYS A 46 15.25 8.79 12.80
N THR A 47 15.07 7.46 12.70
CA THR A 47 16.18 6.52 12.51
C THR A 47 16.76 6.64 11.09
N GLU A 48 15.91 6.75 10.08
CA GLU A 48 16.36 6.92 8.69
C GLU A 48 17.05 8.29 8.50
N ILE A 49 16.57 9.35 9.15
CA ILE A 49 17.27 10.63 9.17
C ILE A 49 18.65 10.53 9.83
N GLU A 50 18.78 9.76 10.92
CA GLU A 50 20.07 9.52 11.57
C GLU A 50 21.06 8.83 10.62
N GLU A 51 20.61 7.81 9.89
CA GLU A 51 21.39 7.16 8.84
C GLU A 51 21.82 8.14 7.74
N GLU A 52 20.91 9.00 7.27
CA GLU A 52 21.21 10.01 6.25
C GLU A 52 22.14 11.15 6.74
N LEU A 53 22.16 11.43 8.04
CA LEU A 53 23.14 12.34 8.62
C LEU A 53 24.54 11.71 8.63
N LEU A 54 24.63 10.40 8.86
CA LEU A 54 25.90 9.65 8.84
C LEU A 54 26.47 9.54 7.42
N THR A 55 25.64 9.45 6.39
CA THR A 55 26.10 9.47 4.98
C THR A 55 26.72 10.83 4.59
N GLY A 56 26.40 11.88 5.36
CA GLY A 56 26.90 13.24 5.15
C GLY A 56 26.15 14.02 4.07
N GLN A 57 25.16 13.42 3.40
CA GLN A 57 24.33 14.12 2.40
C GLN A 57 23.26 14.99 3.07
N CYS A 58 22.67 14.53 4.18
CA CYS A 58 21.73 15.31 4.97
C CYS A 58 22.45 16.43 5.73
N LYS A 59 22.06 17.68 5.47
CA LYS A 59 22.59 18.89 6.13
C LYS A 59 21.55 19.62 6.96
N ALA A 60 20.26 19.36 6.73
CA ALA A 60 19.15 19.90 7.49
C ALA A 60 17.98 18.92 7.50
N ILE A 61 17.07 19.08 8.47
CA ILE A 61 15.91 18.20 8.66
C ILE A 61 14.65 19.01 8.44
N GLY A 62 13.79 18.56 7.52
CA GLY A 62 12.46 19.08 7.29
C GLY A 62 11.38 18.28 8.01
N LEU A 63 10.23 18.91 8.22
CA LEU A 63 8.98 18.28 8.67
C LEU A 63 7.91 18.48 7.61
N LEU A 64 7.36 17.38 7.13
CA LEU A 64 6.27 17.36 6.15
C LEU A 64 4.98 17.87 6.79
N SER A 65 4.32 18.84 6.16
CA SER A 65 2.97 19.27 6.52
C SER A 65 1.89 18.45 5.81
N GLY A 66 0.70 18.39 6.39
CA GLY A 66 -0.41 17.56 5.94
C GLY A 66 -0.96 16.66 7.06
N PRO A 67 -1.83 15.69 6.71
CA PRO A 67 -2.37 14.72 7.66
C PRO A 67 -1.27 13.89 8.33
N VAL A 68 -1.32 13.73 9.65
CA VAL A 68 -0.43 12.82 10.39
C VAL A 68 -1.20 11.52 10.62
N TYR A 69 -0.89 10.48 9.85
CA TYR A 69 -1.75 9.30 9.67
C TYR A 69 -2.20 8.59 10.96
N ASN A 70 -1.40 8.63 12.03
CA ASN A 70 -1.71 7.97 13.30
C ASN A 70 -2.48 8.84 14.30
N GLU A 71 -2.66 10.13 13.97
CA GLU A 71 -3.19 11.14 14.87
C GLU A 71 -4.47 11.77 14.31
N PRO A 72 -5.41 12.23 15.15
CA PRO A 72 -6.64 12.88 14.71
C PRO A 72 -6.42 14.32 14.21
N TYR A 73 -5.18 14.68 13.86
CA TYR A 73 -4.78 16.00 13.39
C TYR A 73 -3.81 15.93 12.20
N GLY A 74 -3.58 17.07 11.57
CA GLY A 74 -2.48 17.28 10.64
C GLY A 74 -1.64 18.48 11.04
N LEU A 75 -0.48 18.62 10.42
CA LEU A 75 0.48 19.69 10.69
C LEU A 75 0.43 20.74 9.59
N VAL A 76 0.35 22.02 9.98
CA VAL A 76 0.31 23.17 9.08
C VAL A 76 1.46 24.10 9.44
N TRP A 77 2.23 24.54 8.45
CA TRP A 77 3.22 25.60 8.63
C TRP A 77 2.63 26.96 8.27
N VAL A 78 2.91 27.95 9.10
CA VAL A 78 2.66 29.38 8.83
C VAL A 78 4.01 30.05 8.66
N ASP A 79 4.38 30.40 7.43
CA ASP A 79 5.65 31.04 7.08
C ASP A 79 5.47 32.55 6.96
N ILE A 80 6.21 33.29 7.78
CA ILE A 80 6.24 34.75 7.78
C ILE A 80 7.53 35.15 7.08
N ASP A 81 7.42 35.65 5.84
CA ASP A 81 8.58 35.95 4.99
C ASP A 81 8.97 37.44 4.98
N GLY A 82 9.01 38.09 6.15
CA GLY A 82 9.55 39.44 6.29
C GLY A 82 8.78 40.38 7.24
N PRO A 83 9.35 41.55 7.55
CA PRO A 83 8.79 42.51 8.49
C PRO A 83 7.45 43.12 8.07
N SER A 84 7.16 43.24 6.77
CA SER A 84 5.87 43.80 6.29
C SER A 84 4.68 42.87 6.52
N ILE A 85 4.93 41.62 6.92
CA ILE A 85 3.88 40.64 7.20
C ILE A 85 3.27 40.84 8.58
N TYR A 86 4.01 41.37 9.55
CA TYR A 86 3.48 41.70 10.87
C TYR A 86 2.28 42.67 10.82
N PRO A 87 2.36 43.82 10.12
CA PRO A 87 1.19 44.69 9.95
C PRO A 87 0.09 44.06 9.10
N LEU A 88 0.42 43.25 8.10
CA LEU A 88 -0.57 42.51 7.30
C LEU A 88 -1.38 41.52 8.16
N VAL A 89 -0.71 40.80 9.08
CA VAL A 89 -1.39 39.89 10.02
C VAL A 89 -2.32 40.67 10.95
N ALA A 90 -1.91 41.85 11.42
CA ALA A 90 -2.78 42.70 12.25
C ALA A 90 -4.03 43.16 11.48
N GLU A 91 -3.88 43.55 10.21
CA GLU A 91 -4.99 43.94 9.33
C GLU A 91 -5.93 42.76 9.07
N LEU A 92 -5.39 41.62 8.60
CA LEU A 92 -6.16 40.45 8.21
C LEU A 92 -6.88 39.78 9.39
N SER A 93 -6.24 39.75 10.56
CA SER A 93 -6.84 39.17 11.77
C SER A 93 -7.81 40.11 12.48
N GLN A 94 -7.84 41.40 12.10
CA GLN A 94 -8.57 42.47 12.80
C GLN A 94 -8.19 42.58 14.29
N LYS A 95 -6.97 42.15 14.65
CA LYS A 95 -6.43 42.23 16.00
C LYS A 95 -5.18 43.11 15.96
N SER A 96 -5.09 44.05 16.89
CA SER A 96 -3.91 44.91 17.05
C SER A 96 -2.71 44.18 17.65
N ASP A 97 -2.93 43.03 18.27
CA ASP A 97 -1.93 42.27 19.02
C ASP A 97 -1.52 41.00 18.25
N PHE A 98 -0.27 40.97 17.80
CA PHE A 98 0.28 39.91 16.97
C PHE A 98 0.28 38.55 17.68
N ASP A 99 0.65 38.51 18.97
CA ASP A 99 0.71 37.26 19.75
C ASP A 99 -0.67 36.67 19.99
N LYS A 100 -1.72 37.51 19.97
CA LYS A 100 -3.12 37.07 20.00
C LYS A 100 -3.66 36.67 18.63
N ALA A 101 -3.06 37.16 17.55
CA ALA A 101 -3.40 36.76 16.18
C ALA A 101 -2.78 35.40 15.86
N LEU A 102 -1.50 35.21 16.18
CA LEU A 102 -0.75 33.97 16.01
C LEU A 102 -0.26 33.49 17.38
N PRO A 103 -0.97 32.54 18.02
CA PRO A 103 -0.57 32.01 19.31
C PRO A 103 0.86 31.45 19.29
N ALA A 104 1.59 31.63 20.39
CA ALA A 104 2.93 31.08 20.57
C ALA A 104 2.94 29.57 20.35
N THR A 105 3.91 29.10 19.57
CA THR A 105 4.10 27.70 19.17
C THR A 105 5.57 27.47 18.81
N LEU A 106 5.94 26.24 18.48
CA LEU A 106 7.24 25.92 17.90
C LEU A 106 7.51 26.86 16.71
N THR A 107 8.46 27.77 16.91
CA THR A 107 8.79 28.83 15.96
C THR A 107 10.24 28.68 15.53
N ILE A 108 10.46 28.41 14.24
CA ILE A 108 11.78 28.25 13.64
C ILE A 108 12.18 29.51 12.89
N CYS A 109 13.34 30.05 13.23
CA CYS A 109 13.93 31.23 12.63
C CYS A 109 15.08 30.84 11.70
N SER A 110 15.19 31.56 10.59
CA SER A 110 16.25 31.36 9.58
C SER A 110 17.48 32.24 9.80
N GLY A 111 17.41 33.23 10.69
CA GLY A 111 18.44 34.27 10.88
C GLY A 111 18.30 35.48 9.96
N LYS A 112 17.46 35.41 8.92
CA LYS A 112 17.08 36.59 8.12
C LYS A 112 16.06 37.45 8.89
N ALA A 113 16.18 38.77 8.75
CA ALA A 113 15.34 39.73 9.48
C ALA A 113 13.84 39.54 9.19
N GLY A 114 13.04 39.38 10.25
CA GLY A 114 11.59 39.23 10.16
C GLY A 114 11.09 37.92 9.52
N ARG A 115 11.97 36.90 9.39
CA ARG A 115 11.60 35.59 8.81
C ARG A 115 11.46 34.49 9.86
N GLU A 116 10.24 34.03 10.08
CA GLU A 116 9.94 32.97 11.04
C GLU A 116 8.84 32.02 10.54
N ARG A 117 8.96 30.74 10.90
CA ARG A 117 7.94 29.71 10.63
C ARG A 117 7.32 29.21 11.91
N LYS A 118 6.01 29.17 11.96
CA LYS A 118 5.23 28.68 13.11
C LYS A 118 4.49 27.40 12.75
N LEU A 119 4.55 26.40 13.62
CA LEU A 119 3.88 25.10 13.43
C LEU A 119 2.54 25.06 14.18
N TYR A 120 1.47 24.60 13.55
CA TYR A 120 0.16 24.42 14.18
C TYR A 120 -0.46 23.07 13.87
N LYS A 121 -1.38 22.61 14.73
CA LYS A 121 -2.19 21.41 14.51
C LYS A 121 -3.55 21.77 13.94
N ILE A 122 -4.04 20.99 12.97
CA ILE A 122 -5.41 21.11 12.47
C ILE A 122 -6.18 19.82 12.64
N LYS A 123 -7.37 19.91 13.25
CA LYS A 123 -8.28 18.77 13.44
C LYS A 123 -8.72 18.18 12.10
N LYS A 124 -8.89 16.85 12.07
CA LYS A 124 -9.34 16.09 10.89
C LYS A 124 -10.58 16.68 10.21
N GLU A 125 -11.56 17.17 10.98
CA GLU A 125 -12.80 17.78 10.47
C GLU A 125 -12.58 19.07 9.67
N ASN A 126 -11.50 19.81 9.97
CA ASN A 126 -11.18 21.09 9.34
C ASN A 126 -10.23 20.93 8.14
N GLN A 127 -9.61 19.76 7.97
CA GLN A 127 -8.69 19.47 6.85
C GLN A 127 -9.37 19.57 5.48
N LYS A 128 -10.69 19.30 5.40
CA LYS A 128 -11.49 19.43 4.17
C LYS A 128 -11.49 20.83 3.56
N HIS A 129 -11.16 21.86 4.35
CA HIS A 129 -11.08 23.24 3.86
C HIS A 129 -9.77 23.50 3.11
N PHE A 130 -8.77 22.64 3.23
CA PHE A 130 -7.53 22.72 2.47
C PHE A 130 -7.67 21.95 1.17
N ILE A 131 -8.27 22.62 0.17
CA ILE A 131 -8.39 22.07 -1.19
C ILE A 131 -7.14 22.32 -2.04
N ARG A 132 -6.18 23.09 -1.52
CA ARG A 132 -4.86 23.36 -2.11
C ARG A 132 -3.76 22.99 -1.10
N ASN A 133 -2.57 22.76 -1.64
CA ASN A 133 -1.40 22.38 -0.85
C ASN A 133 -0.68 23.58 -0.21
N LYS A 134 -0.93 24.80 -0.70
CA LYS A 134 -0.39 26.04 -0.13
C LYS A 134 -1.33 27.23 -0.37
N TYR A 135 -1.19 28.26 0.47
CA TYR A 135 -1.89 29.54 0.35
C TYR A 135 -0.95 30.68 0.72
N HIS A 136 -1.08 31.85 0.11
CA HIS A 136 -0.28 33.02 0.51
C HIS A 136 -1.05 34.34 0.43
N TRP A 137 -0.53 35.35 1.12
CA TRP A 137 -1.01 36.73 1.08
C TRP A 137 0.19 37.67 1.00
N HIS A 138 0.19 38.59 0.05
CA HIS A 138 1.31 39.49 -0.17
C HIS A 138 1.28 40.69 0.79
N GLY A 139 2.46 41.02 1.35
CA GLY A 139 2.67 42.22 2.14
C GLY A 139 2.96 43.45 1.29
N SER A 140 3.20 44.58 1.97
CA SER A 140 3.64 45.82 1.30
C SER A 140 5.14 45.80 0.94
N GLY A 141 5.92 44.90 1.53
CA GLY A 141 7.34 44.71 1.26
C GLY A 141 7.57 43.94 -0.04
N ASN A 142 8.71 44.19 -0.70
CA ASN A 142 9.02 43.54 -1.98
C ASN A 142 9.22 42.03 -1.79
N LYS A 143 8.41 41.21 -2.48
CA LYS A 143 8.38 39.74 -2.40
C LYS A 143 8.05 39.15 -1.02
N GLU A 144 7.68 39.98 -0.05
CA GLU A 144 7.31 39.51 1.28
C GLU A 144 5.88 38.96 1.28
N LYS A 145 5.70 37.78 1.86
CA LYS A 145 4.40 37.10 1.88
C LYS A 145 4.20 36.31 3.17
N LEU A 146 2.94 36.20 3.57
CA LEU A 146 2.47 35.23 4.56
C LEU A 146 2.11 33.96 3.79
N GLU A 147 2.80 32.84 4.03
CA GLU A 147 2.47 31.55 3.41
C GLU A 147 1.91 30.56 4.43
N ILE A 148 0.96 29.75 3.99
CA ILE A 148 0.40 28.63 4.74
C ILE A 148 0.69 27.38 3.94
N LEU A 149 1.56 26.52 4.48
CA LEU A 149 1.99 25.30 3.81
C LEU A 149 1.26 24.11 4.42
N TRP A 150 0.56 23.37 3.56
CA TRP A 150 -0.21 22.18 3.89
C TRP A 150 0.42 20.95 3.24
N SER A 151 -0.38 19.97 2.80
CA SER A 151 0.06 18.70 2.23
C SER A 151 1.15 18.89 1.18
N ASN A 152 2.09 17.95 1.11
CA ASN A 152 3.18 17.91 0.13
C ASN A 152 4.21 19.04 0.25
N HIS A 153 4.19 19.82 1.33
CA HIS A 153 5.19 20.84 1.64
C HIS A 153 5.98 20.45 2.89
N GLN A 154 7.17 21.01 3.04
CA GLN A 154 7.99 20.82 4.24
C GLN A 154 8.42 22.16 4.82
N GLY A 155 8.52 22.20 6.14
CA GLY A 155 9.18 23.28 6.86
C GLY A 155 10.45 22.76 7.52
N VAL A 156 11.56 23.48 7.34
CA VAL A 156 12.85 23.11 7.95
C VAL A 156 12.75 23.27 9.47
N LEU A 157 13.09 22.21 10.22
CA LEU A 157 13.11 22.19 11.69
C LEU A 157 14.46 22.64 12.24
N MET A 158 15.56 22.13 11.68
CA MET A 158 16.89 22.27 12.26
C MET A 158 18.00 21.99 11.24
N GLY A 159 19.23 22.41 11.57
CA GLY A 159 20.41 22.23 10.74
C GLY A 159 20.75 23.43 9.87
N LEU A 160 21.49 23.16 8.79
CA LEU A 160 22.18 24.17 8.00
C LEU A 160 21.24 25.07 7.17
N HIS A 161 21.58 26.35 7.10
CA HIS A 161 20.98 27.32 6.20
C HIS A 161 22.07 27.82 5.22
N PRO A 162 21.81 27.98 3.91
CA PRO A 162 22.83 28.32 2.91
C PRO A 162 23.50 29.69 3.12
N GLU A 163 22.78 30.64 3.70
CA GLU A 163 23.21 32.05 3.78
C GLU A 163 23.34 32.59 5.23
N THR A 164 23.06 31.77 6.24
CA THR A 164 23.09 32.20 7.66
C THR A 164 23.73 31.11 8.50
N ASP A 165 23.96 31.37 9.78
CA ASP A 165 24.58 30.42 10.72
C ASP A 165 23.74 29.15 10.97
N GLY A 166 22.54 29.05 10.37
CA GLY A 166 21.65 27.90 10.43
C GLY A 166 20.30 28.22 11.05
N TYR A 167 19.43 27.22 11.06
CA TYR A 167 18.11 27.34 11.68
C TYR A 167 18.18 27.24 13.20
N PHE A 168 17.32 28.00 13.89
CA PHE A 168 17.23 28.03 15.36
C PHE A 168 15.80 28.29 15.82
N THR A 169 15.51 28.10 17.11
CA THR A 169 14.17 28.39 17.67
C THR A 169 14.12 29.79 18.27
N ALA A 170 12.98 30.48 18.14
CA ALA A 170 12.75 31.74 18.85
C ALA A 170 12.74 31.54 20.38
N GLU A 171 13.09 32.60 21.14
CA GLU A 171 13.20 32.54 22.60
C GLU A 171 11.87 32.15 23.25
N GLY A 172 11.87 31.08 24.05
CA GLY A 172 10.66 30.54 24.70
C GLY A 172 9.62 29.95 23.76
N MET A 173 9.98 29.69 22.49
CA MET A 173 9.14 29.12 21.43
C MET A 173 9.84 27.93 20.75
N GLY A 174 10.54 27.11 21.55
CA GLY A 174 11.30 25.94 21.10
C GLY A 174 10.50 24.65 21.07
N PHE A 175 11.21 23.52 21.13
CA PHE A 175 10.63 22.18 21.06
C PHE A 175 9.82 21.81 22.32
N GLU A 176 9.82 22.65 23.36
CA GLU A 176 8.89 22.52 24.49
C GLU A 176 7.40 22.55 24.09
N PHE A 177 7.09 23.04 22.88
CA PHE A 177 5.73 23.04 22.33
C PHE A 177 5.31 21.73 21.67
N VAL A 178 6.23 20.78 21.44
CA VAL A 178 5.97 19.54 20.70
C VAL A 178 4.76 18.76 21.25
N ASP A 179 4.66 18.63 22.56
CA ASP A 179 3.56 17.91 23.24
C ASP A 179 2.26 18.73 23.30
N SER A 180 2.34 20.05 23.09
CA SER A 180 1.23 20.99 23.26
C SER A 180 1.13 22.01 22.13
N ILE A 181 1.32 21.57 20.89
CA ILE A 181 1.18 22.46 19.71
C ILE A 181 -0.26 22.99 19.66
N PRO A 182 -0.47 24.32 19.62
CA PRO A 182 -1.79 24.92 19.55
C PRO A 182 -2.51 24.62 18.23
N GLU A 183 -3.84 24.77 18.27
CA GLU A 183 -4.67 24.65 17.07
C GLU A 183 -4.43 25.78 16.07
N PHE A 184 -4.58 25.46 14.80
CA PHE A 184 -4.48 26.39 13.69
C PHE A 184 -5.46 27.56 13.87
N PRO A 185 -4.99 28.82 13.78
CA PRO A 185 -5.83 29.99 14.06
C PRO A 185 -7.10 30.03 13.20
N GLN A 186 -8.26 30.16 13.86
CA GLN A 186 -9.56 30.12 13.18
C GLN A 186 -9.72 31.22 12.12
N TRP A 187 -9.11 32.40 12.31
CA TRP A 187 -9.17 33.48 11.34
C TRP A 187 -8.43 33.13 10.03
N LEU A 188 -7.29 32.43 10.12
CA LEU A 188 -6.58 31.92 8.94
C LEU A 188 -7.42 30.87 8.21
N LEU A 189 -8.10 29.99 8.94
CA LEU A 189 -9.01 29.01 8.35
C LEU A 189 -10.15 29.71 7.59
N THR A 190 -10.72 30.77 8.16
CA THR A 190 -11.74 31.60 7.49
C THR A 190 -11.19 32.26 6.23
N LEU A 191 -9.94 32.77 6.25
CA LEU A 191 -9.30 33.33 5.06
C LEU A 191 -9.09 32.29 3.96
N ILE A 192 -8.68 31.07 4.32
CA ILE A 192 -8.55 29.95 3.38
C ILE A 192 -9.91 29.63 2.74
N ILE A 193 -10.97 29.53 3.54
CA ILE A 193 -12.33 29.29 3.04
C ILE A 193 -12.75 30.39 2.07
N ASN A 194 -12.57 31.65 2.44
CA ASN A 194 -12.90 32.79 1.58
C ASN A 194 -12.07 32.82 0.29
N LYS A 195 -10.78 32.49 0.38
CA LYS A 195 -9.89 32.40 -0.78
C LYS A 195 -10.30 31.27 -1.72
N ASN A 196 -10.69 30.11 -1.17
CA ASN A 196 -11.22 29.00 -1.94
C ASN A 196 -12.54 29.33 -2.65
N VAL A 197 -13.44 30.09 -2.01
CA VAL A 197 -14.68 30.55 -2.64
C VAL A 197 -14.37 31.48 -3.82
N LYS A 198 -13.44 32.44 -3.65
CA LYS A 198 -13.02 33.36 -4.72
C LYS A 198 -12.31 32.65 -5.88
N GLN A 199 -11.41 31.71 -5.55
CA GLN A 199 -10.59 31.02 -6.55
C GLN A 199 -11.26 29.78 -7.14
N GLY A 200 -12.35 29.29 -6.57
CA GLY A 200 -13.01 28.05 -6.98
C GLY A 200 -12.21 26.79 -6.65
N VAL A 201 -12.78 25.64 -7.03
CA VAL A 201 -12.13 24.32 -6.88
C VAL A 201 -11.06 24.19 -7.98
N PRO A 202 -9.82 23.78 -7.65
CA PRO A 202 -8.80 23.47 -8.65
C PRO A 202 -9.29 22.44 -9.66
N HIS A 203 -8.93 22.62 -10.94
CA HIS A 203 -9.27 21.64 -11.98
C HIS A 203 -8.58 20.31 -11.67
N LYS A 204 -9.35 19.22 -11.69
CA LYS A 204 -8.88 17.84 -11.53
C LYS A 204 -9.33 17.07 -12.76
N GLU A 205 -8.42 16.82 -13.68
CA GLU A 205 -8.74 16.04 -14.88
C GLU A 205 -8.36 14.59 -14.63
N VAL A 206 -9.35 13.69 -14.64
CA VAL A 206 -9.09 12.25 -14.52
C VAL A 206 -8.93 11.70 -15.93
N SER A 207 -7.70 11.49 -16.35
CA SER A 207 -7.38 10.85 -17.63
C SER A 207 -7.38 9.34 -17.42
N ARG A 208 -8.20 8.63 -18.21
CA ARG A 208 -8.20 7.16 -18.25
C ARG A 208 -7.44 6.72 -19.49
N PHE A 209 -6.24 6.18 -19.29
CA PHE A 209 -5.51 5.50 -20.36
C PHE A 209 -5.98 4.05 -20.43
N VAL A 210 -6.48 3.60 -21.57
CA VAL A 210 -6.92 2.22 -21.80
C VAL A 210 -5.95 1.55 -22.76
N ALA A 211 -5.11 0.66 -22.24
CA ALA A 211 -4.30 -0.29 -22.99
C ALA A 211 -5.06 -1.62 -23.15
N PRO A 212 -4.61 -2.56 -24.01
CA PRO A 212 -5.28 -3.85 -24.21
C PRO A 212 -5.46 -4.69 -22.94
N THR A 213 -4.65 -4.45 -21.90
CA THR A 213 -4.64 -5.23 -20.64
C THR A 213 -4.71 -4.38 -19.36
N VAL A 214 -4.68 -3.04 -19.44
CA VAL A 214 -4.64 -2.15 -18.27
C VAL A 214 -5.46 -0.89 -18.52
N ALA A 215 -6.24 -0.46 -17.53
CA ALA A 215 -6.78 0.89 -17.48
C ALA A 215 -6.08 1.66 -16.36
N VAL A 216 -5.22 2.62 -16.69
CA VAL A 216 -4.58 3.50 -15.69
C VAL A 216 -5.43 4.76 -15.55
N GLN A 217 -6.01 4.97 -14.37
CA GLN A 217 -6.56 6.29 -14.00
C GLN A 217 -5.41 7.15 -13.49
N CYS A 218 -5.04 8.16 -14.26
CA CYS A 218 -4.12 9.20 -13.82
C CYS A 218 -4.94 10.44 -13.44
N GLU A 219 -4.86 10.85 -12.18
CA GLU A 219 -5.35 12.18 -11.77
C GLU A 219 -4.31 13.22 -12.21
N ILE A 220 -4.69 14.05 -13.17
CA ILE A 220 -3.90 15.21 -13.59
C ILE A 220 -4.19 16.33 -12.58
N SER A 221 -3.23 16.60 -11.71
CA SER A 221 -3.33 17.62 -10.66
C SER A 221 -2.95 19.02 -11.19
N LEU A 222 -3.41 20.06 -10.48
CA LEU A 222 -3.01 21.46 -10.66
C LEU A 222 -1.49 21.65 -10.76
N GLU A 223 -0.70 20.80 -10.10
CA GLU A 223 0.77 20.86 -10.11
C GLU A 223 1.36 20.61 -11.51
N ARG A 224 0.71 19.77 -12.34
CA ARG A 224 1.09 19.58 -13.74
C ARG A 224 0.85 20.84 -14.55
N ASP A 225 -0.31 21.46 -14.40
CA ASP A 225 -0.67 22.68 -15.13
C ASP A 225 0.25 23.84 -14.74
N ILE A 226 0.60 23.95 -13.45
CA ILE A 226 1.62 24.89 -12.97
C ILE A 226 2.96 24.64 -13.67
N LYS A 227 3.44 23.38 -13.67
CA LYS A 227 4.73 23.02 -14.30
C LYS A 227 4.72 23.34 -15.81
N LEU A 228 3.67 22.94 -16.51
CA LEU A 228 3.49 23.20 -17.94
C LEU A 228 3.42 24.69 -18.25
N ALA A 229 2.73 25.48 -17.43
CA ALA A 229 2.63 26.92 -17.64
C ALA A 229 3.98 27.63 -17.44
N VAL A 230 4.75 27.21 -16.43
CA VAL A 230 6.11 27.74 -16.20
C VAL A 230 7.04 27.35 -17.35
N GLU A 231 7.03 26.09 -17.79
CA GLU A 231 7.84 25.64 -18.93
C GLU A 231 7.47 26.37 -20.23
N ALA A 232 6.17 26.53 -20.50
CA ALA A 232 5.68 27.25 -21.67
C ALA A 232 6.09 28.74 -21.64
N MET A 233 6.04 29.39 -20.47
CA MET A 233 6.49 30.77 -20.31
C MET A 233 8.00 30.91 -20.59
N TRP A 234 8.83 30.02 -20.02
CA TRP A 234 10.28 30.06 -20.24
C TRP A 234 10.70 29.66 -21.65
N ALA A 235 9.82 28.99 -22.40
CA ALA A 235 10.06 28.67 -23.80
C ALA A 235 9.76 29.85 -24.75
N LEU A 236 9.12 30.91 -24.28
CA LEU A 236 8.95 32.13 -25.06
C LEU A 236 10.30 32.85 -25.23
N PRO A 237 10.55 33.46 -26.39
CA PRO A 237 11.79 34.18 -26.64
C PRO A 237 11.90 35.41 -25.70
N PRO A 238 13.12 35.88 -25.35
CA PRO A 238 13.30 37.02 -24.44
C PRO A 238 12.53 38.28 -24.87
N GLU A 239 12.35 38.49 -26.17
CA GLU A 239 11.56 39.59 -26.75
C GLU A 239 10.08 39.55 -26.35
N ALA A 240 9.56 38.39 -25.96
CA ALA A 240 8.19 38.26 -25.45
C ALA A 240 8.00 38.94 -24.08
N ALA A 241 9.07 39.17 -23.31
CA ALA A 241 9.02 39.98 -22.10
C ALA A 241 8.94 41.49 -22.41
N ASP A 242 9.35 41.91 -23.62
CA ASP A 242 9.25 43.29 -24.09
C ASP A 242 7.90 43.61 -24.75
N ASP A 243 7.18 42.57 -25.20
CA ASP A 243 5.82 42.64 -25.75
C ASP A 243 4.78 42.68 -24.61
N TYR A 244 4.07 43.80 -24.51
CA TYR A 244 3.09 44.03 -23.45
C TYR A 244 1.94 43.00 -23.46
N ASP A 245 1.50 42.54 -24.64
CA ASP A 245 0.36 41.63 -24.73
C ASP A 245 0.74 40.21 -24.30
N LEU A 246 1.94 39.74 -24.68
CA LEU A 246 2.48 38.45 -24.23
C LEU A 246 2.90 38.48 -22.76
N TRP A 247 3.45 39.60 -22.30
CA TRP A 247 3.82 39.81 -20.91
C TRP A 247 2.58 39.78 -19.98
N ILE A 248 1.52 40.51 -20.35
CA ILE A 248 0.24 40.48 -19.60
C ILE A 248 -0.47 39.13 -19.74
N LEU A 249 -0.44 38.49 -20.92
CA LEU A 249 -1.00 37.14 -21.11
C LEU A 249 -0.36 36.14 -20.14
N SER A 250 0.98 36.13 -20.06
CA SER A 250 1.73 35.24 -19.17
C SER A 250 1.37 35.51 -17.71
N GLY A 251 1.30 36.78 -17.30
CA GLY A 251 0.89 37.16 -15.95
C GLY A 251 -0.54 36.73 -15.60
N GLN A 252 -1.51 36.93 -16.50
CA GLN A 252 -2.91 36.56 -16.29
C GLN A 252 -3.10 35.04 -16.20
N VAL A 253 -2.45 34.28 -17.08
CA VAL A 253 -2.52 32.81 -17.10
C VAL A 253 -1.92 32.24 -15.82
N LEU A 254 -0.75 32.70 -15.41
CA LEU A 254 -0.10 32.23 -14.18
C LEU A 254 -0.92 32.61 -12.94
N HIS A 255 -1.42 33.84 -12.85
CA HIS A 255 -2.29 34.27 -11.74
C HIS A 255 -3.59 33.47 -11.67
N GLY A 256 -4.17 33.13 -12.83
CA GLY A 256 -5.38 32.32 -12.92
C GLY A 256 -5.18 30.86 -12.46
N LEU A 257 -3.96 30.32 -12.64
CA LEU A 257 -3.59 28.97 -12.21
C LEU A 257 -3.26 28.92 -10.73
N ASP A 258 -2.27 29.69 -10.30
CA ASP A 258 -1.84 29.74 -8.91
C ASP A 258 -1.15 31.07 -8.59
N ASP A 259 -1.61 31.69 -7.50
CA ASP A 259 -1.16 33.01 -7.07
C ASP A 259 0.35 33.01 -6.69
N SER A 260 0.97 31.84 -6.45
CA SER A 260 2.39 31.72 -6.06
C SER A 260 3.35 31.89 -7.23
N LEU A 261 2.82 31.97 -8.45
CA LEU A 261 3.60 32.07 -9.68
C LEU A 261 4.05 33.50 -9.99
N LEU A 262 3.73 34.47 -9.12
CA LEU A 262 4.25 35.83 -9.23
C LEU A 262 5.78 35.85 -9.29
N ASP A 263 6.44 35.08 -8.42
CA ASP A 263 7.90 35.04 -8.38
C ASP A 263 8.49 34.54 -9.70
N ALA A 264 7.87 33.50 -10.28
CA ALA A 264 8.28 32.95 -11.58
C ALA A 264 8.07 33.97 -12.71
N TRP A 265 6.95 34.69 -12.70
CA TRP A 265 6.67 35.73 -13.70
C TRP A 265 7.60 36.94 -13.56
N ASP A 266 7.90 37.37 -12.33
CA ASP A 266 8.84 38.46 -12.04
C ASP A 266 10.26 38.09 -12.51
N ASP A 267 10.72 36.87 -12.22
CA ASP A 267 12.03 36.40 -12.64
C ASP A 267 12.14 36.28 -14.17
N TRP A 268 11.08 35.81 -14.84
CA TRP A 268 11.02 35.81 -16.31
C TRP A 268 11.01 37.22 -16.90
N SER A 269 10.34 38.17 -16.24
CA SER A 269 10.23 39.57 -16.68
C SER A 269 11.55 40.34 -16.63
N LYS A 270 12.53 39.88 -15.83
CA LYS A 270 13.87 40.50 -15.73
C LYS A 270 14.69 40.40 -17.02
N GLN A 271 14.27 39.59 -17.98
CA GLN A 271 14.89 39.51 -19.30
C GLN A 271 14.69 40.78 -20.13
N SER A 272 13.68 41.59 -19.81
CA SER A 272 13.38 42.84 -20.50
C SER A 272 14.20 44.01 -19.95
N GLU A 273 14.74 44.84 -20.84
CA GLU A 273 15.37 46.11 -20.47
C GLU A 273 14.37 47.13 -19.88
N LYS A 274 13.07 46.92 -20.08
CA LYS A 274 11.97 47.76 -19.55
C LYS A 274 11.56 47.34 -18.13
N TYR A 275 12.15 46.28 -17.57
CA TYR A 275 11.81 45.76 -16.26
C TYR A 275 11.95 46.83 -15.16
N ARG A 276 10.94 46.91 -14.29
CA ARG A 276 10.95 47.76 -13.09
C ARG A 276 10.58 46.93 -11.88
N GLU A 277 11.43 46.98 -10.87
CA GLU A 277 11.21 46.28 -9.62
C GLU A 277 9.86 46.69 -9.00
N GLY A 278 9.05 45.69 -8.63
CA GLY A 278 7.72 45.88 -8.05
C GLY A 278 6.57 46.10 -9.03
N GLU A 279 6.82 46.29 -10.33
CA GLU A 279 5.75 46.49 -11.33
C GLU A 279 4.94 45.20 -11.57
N CYS A 280 5.60 44.03 -11.59
CA CYS A 280 4.93 42.73 -11.66
C CYS A 280 3.96 42.54 -10.50
N HIS A 281 4.41 42.81 -9.26
CA HIS A 281 3.56 42.73 -8.07
C HIS A 281 2.36 43.68 -8.13
N ARG A 282 2.57 44.94 -8.56
CA ARG A 282 1.49 45.92 -8.74
C ARG A 282 0.45 45.45 -9.76
N ARG A 283 0.88 44.84 -10.87
CA ARG A 283 -0.02 44.31 -11.90
C ARG A 283 -0.72 43.03 -11.46
N TRP A 284 -0.04 42.18 -10.72
CA TRP A 284 -0.60 40.95 -10.16
C TRP A 284 -1.85 41.22 -9.32
N LEU A 285 -1.80 42.24 -8.45
CA LEU A 285 -2.93 42.68 -7.63
C LEU A 285 -4.12 43.22 -8.44
N SER A 286 -3.92 43.59 -9.71
CA SER A 286 -4.97 44.13 -10.59
C SER A 286 -5.70 43.06 -11.41
N PHE A 287 -5.24 41.81 -11.40
CA PHE A 287 -5.83 40.73 -12.19
C PHE A 287 -7.10 40.15 -11.54
N ASN A 288 -8.13 39.90 -12.36
CA ASN A 288 -9.39 39.28 -11.95
C ASN A 288 -9.67 38.02 -12.77
N LYS A 289 -10.39 37.05 -12.18
CA LYS A 289 -10.62 35.71 -12.76
C LYS A 289 -11.51 35.71 -14.03
N ASP A 290 -12.25 36.79 -14.29
CA ASP A 290 -13.16 36.90 -15.44
C ASP A 290 -12.45 37.22 -16.77
N GLY A 291 -11.12 37.33 -16.78
CA GLY A 291 -10.34 37.38 -18.01
C GLY A 291 -10.18 35.97 -18.59
N GLY A 292 -11.03 35.58 -19.53
CA GLY A 292 -11.15 34.23 -20.12
C GLY A 292 -9.94 33.68 -20.91
N ARG A 293 -8.71 33.91 -20.45
CA ARG A 293 -7.47 33.38 -21.04
C ARG A 293 -6.95 32.25 -20.16
N GLY A 294 -7.05 31.02 -20.66
CA GLY A 294 -6.57 29.82 -19.96
C GLY A 294 -5.15 29.41 -20.35
N ILE A 295 -4.61 28.39 -19.69
CA ILE A 295 -3.28 27.81 -19.97
C ILE A 295 -3.05 27.48 -21.45
N GLY A 296 -4.11 27.10 -22.17
CA GLY A 296 -4.06 26.80 -23.60
C GLY A 296 -3.55 27.97 -24.46
N SER A 297 -3.80 29.22 -24.08
CA SER A 297 -3.30 30.39 -24.81
C SER A 297 -1.78 30.54 -24.67
N LEU A 298 -1.23 30.26 -23.48
CA LEU A 298 0.22 30.29 -23.24
C LEU A 298 0.93 29.12 -23.92
N ILE A 299 0.33 27.92 -23.87
CA ILE A 299 0.84 26.74 -24.58
C ILE A 299 0.84 26.97 -26.10
N HIS A 300 -0.22 27.56 -26.65
CA HIS A 300 -0.28 27.88 -28.08
C HIS A 300 0.80 28.88 -28.49
N ALA A 301 1.01 29.94 -27.71
CA ALA A 301 2.07 30.91 -27.96
C ALA A 301 3.47 30.27 -27.92
N ALA A 302 3.71 29.36 -26.98
CA ALA A 302 4.97 28.61 -26.92
C ALA A 302 5.13 27.63 -28.10
N GLN A 303 4.06 26.95 -28.52
CA GLN A 303 4.06 26.02 -29.66
C GLN A 303 4.34 26.73 -31.00
N GLU A 304 3.85 27.96 -31.19
CA GLU A 304 4.18 28.78 -32.37
C GLU A 304 5.68 29.08 -32.44
N GLN A 305 6.38 29.11 -31.30
CA GLN A 305 7.83 29.30 -31.21
C GLN A 305 8.61 27.97 -31.25
N GLY A 306 7.95 26.85 -31.57
CA GLY A 306 8.57 25.54 -31.72
C GLY A 306 8.73 24.76 -30.41
N TRP A 307 8.18 25.23 -29.30
CA TRP A 307 8.16 24.45 -28.06
C TRP A 307 7.20 23.27 -28.16
N GLN A 308 7.67 22.09 -27.76
CA GLN A 308 6.80 20.94 -27.55
C GLN A 308 6.84 20.54 -26.07
N PRO A 309 5.69 20.29 -25.43
CA PRO A 309 5.67 19.83 -24.05
C PRO A 309 6.43 18.50 -23.95
N SER A 310 7.32 18.38 -22.97
CA SER A 310 8.09 17.17 -22.73
C SER A 310 7.13 15.97 -22.59
N GLN A 311 7.40 14.90 -23.36
CA GLN A 311 6.70 13.62 -23.24
C GLN A 311 7.43 12.65 -22.30
N ASP A 312 8.32 13.12 -21.41
CA ASP A 312 9.09 12.25 -20.52
C ASP A 312 8.19 11.42 -19.58
N TYR A 313 6.94 11.86 -19.36
CA TYR A 313 5.92 11.09 -18.64
C TYR A 313 5.24 9.99 -19.47
N LYS A 314 5.53 9.88 -20.78
CA LYS A 314 5.10 8.80 -21.68
C LYS A 314 6.18 7.75 -21.95
N ALA A 315 7.40 7.91 -21.42
CA ALA A 315 8.32 6.79 -21.28
C ALA A 315 7.84 5.98 -20.06
N MET A 316 7.16 4.84 -20.17
CA MET A 316 7.33 3.72 -21.09
C MET A 316 5.98 3.23 -21.66
N PRO A 317 6.00 2.61 -22.84
CA PRO A 317 5.62 1.20 -22.85
C PRO A 317 6.67 0.42 -23.63
N VAL A 318 7.60 -0.22 -22.92
CA VAL A 318 8.35 -1.31 -23.53
C VAL A 318 7.47 -2.54 -23.39
N ASN A 319 6.82 -2.92 -24.49
CA ASN A 319 6.07 -4.17 -24.64
C ASN A 319 6.93 -5.36 -24.18
N ASP A 320 6.33 -6.38 -23.54
CA ASP A 320 7.01 -7.62 -23.14
C ASP A 320 7.75 -8.29 -24.32
N GLN A 321 7.22 -8.15 -25.54
CA GLN A 321 7.90 -8.61 -26.76
C GLN A 321 9.24 -7.91 -27.06
N THR A 322 9.46 -6.73 -26.51
CA THR A 322 10.71 -5.97 -26.62
C THR A 322 11.66 -6.32 -25.47
N LEU A 323 11.14 -6.64 -24.28
CA LEU A 323 11.91 -7.21 -23.16
C LEU A 323 12.44 -8.61 -23.48
N ASP A 324 11.63 -9.44 -24.14
CA ASP A 324 12.05 -10.76 -24.63
C ASP A 324 13.15 -10.62 -25.69
N LYS A 325 13.01 -9.69 -26.64
CA LYS A 325 14.06 -9.41 -27.63
C LYS A 325 15.35 -8.88 -27.01
N LEU A 326 15.26 -8.08 -25.94
CA LEU A 326 16.41 -7.57 -25.20
C LEU A 326 17.05 -8.67 -24.34
N SER A 327 16.25 -9.56 -23.77
CA SER A 327 16.69 -10.77 -23.06
C SER A 327 17.39 -11.74 -24.01
N ASP A 328 16.85 -11.95 -25.21
CA ASP A 328 17.46 -12.74 -26.28
C ASP A 328 18.80 -12.12 -26.71
N LEU A 329 18.87 -10.80 -26.90
CA LEU A 329 20.11 -10.11 -27.25
C LEU A 329 21.17 -10.17 -26.14
N LEU A 330 20.74 -10.16 -24.87
CA LEU A 330 21.62 -10.25 -23.69
C LEU A 330 22.13 -11.67 -23.45
N ASN A 331 21.32 -12.69 -23.76
CA ASN A 331 21.75 -14.09 -23.75
C ASN A 331 22.68 -14.40 -24.93
N ASP A 332 22.46 -13.79 -26.10
CA ASP A 332 23.37 -13.87 -27.25
C ASP A 332 24.75 -13.24 -26.98
N LEU A 333 24.84 -12.30 -26.04
CA LEU A 333 26.09 -11.63 -25.66
C LEU A 333 26.80 -12.27 -24.44
N SER A 334 26.16 -13.22 -23.76
CA SER A 334 26.68 -13.87 -22.55
C SER A 334 26.85 -15.39 -22.68
N GLY A 335 27.38 -15.84 -23.82
CA GLY A 335 28.30 -16.99 -23.92
C GLY A 335 27.86 -18.37 -23.41
N GLY A 336 27.33 -19.21 -24.30
CA GLY A 336 27.28 -20.67 -24.12
C GLY A 336 26.48 -21.42 -25.20
N ASN A 337 27.18 -21.94 -26.23
CA ASN A 337 26.64 -22.64 -27.41
C ASN A 337 25.71 -23.84 -27.11
N VAL A 338 24.51 -23.87 -27.73
CA VAL A 338 23.80 -25.12 -28.10
C VAL A 338 23.13 -24.93 -29.48
N SER A 339 23.37 -25.87 -30.41
CA SER A 339 22.98 -25.77 -31.83
C SER A 339 21.55 -26.26 -32.14
N THR A 340 21.03 -25.78 -33.26
CA THR A 340 19.66 -25.94 -33.77
C THR A 340 19.32 -27.35 -34.30
N GLU A 341 20.25 -28.30 -34.29
CA GLU A 341 20.04 -29.64 -34.85
C GLU A 341 19.22 -30.57 -33.94
N GLU A 342 19.25 -30.39 -32.62
CA GLU A 342 18.52 -31.24 -31.68
C GLU A 342 17.01 -30.90 -31.55
N LYS A 343 16.58 -29.72 -32.01
CA LYS A 343 15.15 -29.33 -32.02
C LYS A 343 14.35 -29.94 -33.18
N THR A 344 15.01 -30.51 -34.18
CA THR A 344 14.36 -31.03 -35.40
C THR A 344 14.03 -32.53 -35.30
N LEU A 345 14.74 -33.29 -34.46
CA LEU A 345 14.47 -34.71 -34.25
C LEU A 345 13.23 -34.99 -33.39
N LEU A 346 12.94 -34.17 -32.37
CA LEU A 346 11.76 -34.37 -31.51
C LEU A 346 10.41 -34.02 -32.16
N LYS A 347 10.41 -33.33 -33.30
CA LYS A 347 9.17 -32.94 -34.00
C LYS A 347 8.71 -33.99 -35.02
N ASN A 348 9.61 -34.86 -35.48
CA ASN A 348 9.31 -35.87 -36.49
C ASN A 348 8.89 -37.23 -35.91
N GLU A 349 9.19 -37.54 -34.64
CA GLU A 349 8.70 -38.77 -33.97
C GLU A 349 7.25 -38.65 -33.46
N VAL A 350 6.72 -37.43 -33.32
CA VAL A 350 5.35 -37.20 -32.81
C VAL A 350 4.28 -37.28 -33.92
N LEU A 351 4.67 -37.20 -35.19
CA LEU A 351 3.74 -37.24 -36.34
C LEU A 351 3.51 -38.65 -36.93
N GLU A 352 4.36 -39.65 -36.65
CA GLU A 352 4.14 -41.03 -37.10
C GLU A 352 3.32 -41.90 -36.13
N HIS A 353 3.07 -41.45 -34.89
CA HIS A 353 2.36 -42.26 -33.89
C HIS A 353 0.83 -42.09 -33.87
N VAL A 354 0.29 -41.12 -34.61
CA VAL A 354 -1.16 -40.81 -34.62
C VAL A 354 -1.94 -41.59 -35.71
N ASP A 355 -1.27 -42.15 -36.72
CA ASP A 355 -1.92 -42.92 -37.79
C ASP A 355 -2.06 -44.43 -37.51
N SER A 356 -1.58 -44.93 -36.37
CA SER A 356 -1.63 -46.37 -36.04
C SER A 356 -2.84 -46.82 -35.20
N ILE A 357 -3.73 -45.90 -34.79
CA ILE A 357 -4.84 -46.22 -33.86
C ILE A 357 -6.18 -46.50 -34.57
N ASN A 358 -6.33 -46.24 -35.88
CA ASN A 358 -7.62 -46.35 -36.59
C ASN A 358 -7.82 -47.56 -37.51
N LYS A 359 -7.11 -48.68 -37.31
CA LYS A 359 -7.45 -49.96 -37.96
C LYS A 359 -7.26 -51.15 -37.02
N ARG A 360 -8.35 -51.61 -36.39
CA ARG A 360 -8.67 -53.04 -36.16
C ARG A 360 -10.05 -53.20 -35.51
N LYS A 361 -11.08 -53.32 -36.35
CA LYS A 361 -12.33 -54.05 -36.05
C LYS A 361 -12.43 -55.18 -37.07
N ILE A 362 -12.07 -56.41 -36.69
CA ILE A 362 -12.62 -57.64 -37.28
C ILE A 362 -12.75 -58.69 -36.16
N LYS A 363 -13.97 -59.22 -36.02
CA LYS A 363 -14.34 -60.35 -35.15
C LYS A 363 -13.63 -61.64 -35.59
N SER A 364 -13.21 -62.46 -34.63
CA SER A 364 -13.15 -63.91 -34.85
C SER A 364 -13.64 -64.68 -33.62
N THR A 365 -14.39 -65.73 -33.93
CA THR A 365 -15.15 -66.59 -33.04
C THR A 365 -14.34 -67.79 -32.56
N GLY A 366 -14.54 -68.18 -31.30
CA GLY A 366 -14.53 -69.57 -30.83
C GLY A 366 -13.18 -70.24 -30.54
N LYS A 367 -12.91 -70.53 -29.27
CA LYS A 367 -12.75 -71.89 -28.72
C LYS A 367 -12.48 -71.83 -27.22
N GLY A 368 -13.17 -72.70 -26.47
CA GLY A 368 -13.10 -72.78 -25.02
C GLY A 368 -11.69 -73.00 -24.51
N LYS A 369 -11.33 -72.21 -23.50
CA LYS A 369 -10.14 -72.41 -22.66
C LYS A 369 -10.62 -72.62 -21.23
N GLU A 370 -10.02 -73.60 -20.56
CA GLU A 370 -10.21 -73.91 -19.14
C GLU A 370 -10.27 -72.61 -18.31
N GLN A 371 -11.32 -72.48 -17.51
CA GLN A 371 -11.57 -71.27 -16.74
C GLN A 371 -10.49 -71.13 -15.67
N ARG A 372 -9.52 -70.25 -15.92
CA ARG A 372 -8.65 -69.69 -14.88
C ARG A 372 -9.54 -69.15 -13.75
N PRO A 373 -9.12 -69.27 -12.47
CA PRO A 373 -9.91 -68.77 -11.36
C PRO A 373 -10.25 -67.30 -11.63
N LYS A 374 -11.54 -66.96 -11.60
CA LYS A 374 -12.00 -65.61 -11.95
C LYS A 374 -11.64 -64.64 -10.83
N ASN A 375 -11.18 -63.45 -11.22
CA ASN A 375 -11.05 -62.34 -10.29
C ASN A 375 -12.44 -61.93 -9.76
N ALA A 376 -12.51 -61.48 -8.52
CA ALA A 376 -13.69 -60.82 -7.97
C ALA A 376 -14.06 -59.58 -8.80
N SER A 377 -15.35 -59.24 -8.86
CA SER A 377 -15.78 -58.00 -9.50
C SER A 377 -15.29 -56.80 -8.68
N PHE A 378 -15.14 -55.66 -9.35
CA PHE A 378 -14.73 -54.43 -8.70
C PHE A 378 -15.75 -53.98 -7.63
N ASP A 379 -17.05 -54.22 -7.83
CA ASP A 379 -18.09 -53.97 -6.81
C ASP A 379 -17.79 -54.67 -5.49
N VAL A 380 -17.44 -55.96 -5.54
CA VAL A 380 -17.13 -56.76 -4.34
C VAL A 380 -15.87 -56.24 -3.65
N LEU A 381 -14.88 -55.79 -4.41
CA LEU A 381 -13.66 -55.21 -3.87
C LEU A 381 -13.93 -53.85 -3.23
N THR A 382 -14.81 -53.03 -3.82
CA THR A 382 -15.24 -51.76 -3.26
C THR A 382 -15.96 -51.96 -1.93
N ASP A 383 -16.90 -52.91 -1.84
CA ASP A 383 -17.60 -53.22 -0.59
C ASP A 383 -16.64 -53.67 0.52
N LEU A 384 -15.66 -54.51 0.17
CA LEU A 384 -14.59 -54.91 1.10
C LEU A 384 -13.78 -53.69 1.55
N MET A 385 -13.45 -52.77 0.65
CA MET A 385 -12.71 -51.55 1.01
C MET A 385 -13.52 -50.64 1.92
N ILE A 386 -14.80 -50.40 1.66
CA ILE A 386 -15.68 -49.61 2.52
C ILE A 386 -15.67 -50.19 3.94
N GLN A 387 -15.75 -51.52 4.07
CA GLN A 387 -15.63 -52.20 5.37
C GLN A 387 -14.24 -52.01 6.00
N MET A 388 -13.17 -52.04 5.22
CA MET A 388 -11.80 -51.80 5.70
C MET A 388 -11.58 -50.36 6.18
N TYR A 389 -12.27 -49.37 5.60
CA TYR A 389 -12.21 -47.97 6.05
C TYR A 389 -13.04 -47.72 7.31
N LYS A 390 -14.01 -48.58 7.67
CA LYS A 390 -14.79 -48.48 8.92
C LYS A 390 -15.44 -47.10 9.16
N GLY A 391 -15.77 -46.40 8.08
CA GLY A 391 -16.34 -45.05 8.13
C GLY A 391 -15.31 -43.94 8.36
N ASP A 392 -14.01 -44.21 8.30
CA ASP A 392 -12.94 -43.20 8.43
C ASP A 392 -12.61 -42.51 7.09
N LEU A 393 -13.25 -42.91 5.99
CA LEU A 393 -13.10 -42.31 4.67
C LEU A 393 -14.44 -41.78 4.18
N LEU A 394 -14.45 -40.52 3.77
CA LEU A 394 -15.60 -39.83 3.21
C LEU A 394 -15.19 -39.03 1.96
N TYR A 395 -16.14 -38.72 1.09
CA TYR A 395 -15.95 -37.93 -0.12
C TYR A 395 -16.82 -36.68 -0.08
N SER A 396 -16.21 -35.50 -0.11
CA SER A 396 -16.95 -34.23 -0.21
C SER A 396 -17.21 -33.92 -1.68
N GLN A 397 -18.48 -33.88 -2.07
CA GLN A 397 -18.87 -33.52 -3.43
C GLN A 397 -18.60 -32.04 -3.68
N GLN A 398 -18.79 -31.19 -2.67
CA GLN A 398 -18.55 -29.75 -2.78
C GLN A 398 -17.08 -29.43 -3.06
N GLN A 399 -16.16 -30.15 -2.43
CA GLN A 399 -14.72 -29.93 -2.56
C GLN A 399 -14.06 -30.82 -3.62
N GLY A 400 -14.76 -31.84 -4.11
CA GLY A 400 -14.24 -32.79 -5.10
C GLY A 400 -13.06 -33.62 -4.57
N ALA A 401 -13.05 -33.94 -3.27
CA ALA A 401 -11.92 -34.58 -2.61
C ALA A 401 -12.33 -35.58 -1.53
N PHE A 402 -11.46 -36.57 -1.30
CA PHE A 402 -11.59 -37.50 -0.19
C PHE A 402 -11.04 -36.91 1.09
N PHE A 403 -11.65 -37.28 2.21
CA PHE A 403 -11.26 -36.93 3.56
C PHE A 403 -11.10 -38.18 4.38
N MET A 404 -9.95 -38.31 5.03
CA MET A 404 -9.62 -39.45 5.89
C MET A 404 -9.43 -38.98 7.33
N TYR A 405 -10.12 -39.65 8.25
CA TYR A 405 -10.00 -39.38 9.69
C TYR A 405 -8.63 -39.83 10.20
N GLU A 406 -8.00 -38.98 11.01
CA GLU A 406 -6.68 -39.19 11.61
C GLU A 406 -5.52 -39.46 10.63
N TYR A 407 -5.67 -39.12 9.35
CA TYR A 407 -4.60 -39.33 8.37
C TYR A 407 -3.36 -38.46 8.64
N ARG A 408 -3.54 -37.18 8.98
CA ARG A 408 -2.43 -36.28 9.35
C ARG A 408 -2.26 -36.11 10.87
N SER A 409 -3.36 -36.04 11.61
CA SER A 409 -3.33 -35.76 13.04
C SER A 409 -4.59 -36.27 13.75
N LYS A 410 -4.49 -36.54 15.05
CA LYS A 410 -5.58 -37.08 15.87
C LYS A 410 -6.79 -36.16 15.86
N GLY A 411 -7.98 -36.75 15.80
CA GLY A 411 -9.25 -36.02 15.75
C GLY A 411 -9.56 -35.26 14.46
N LEU A 412 -8.65 -35.23 13.47
CA LEU A 412 -8.79 -34.40 12.26
C LEU A 412 -9.22 -35.21 11.03
N TRP A 413 -10.23 -34.72 10.32
CA TRP A 413 -10.52 -35.14 8.95
C TRP A 413 -9.63 -34.41 7.96
N SER A 414 -8.70 -35.14 7.35
CA SER A 414 -7.68 -34.57 6.47
C SER A 414 -8.01 -34.83 5.00
N GLN A 415 -7.93 -33.78 4.17
CA GLN A 415 -8.08 -33.92 2.74
C GLN A 415 -6.94 -34.77 2.16
N MET A 416 -7.28 -35.66 1.23
CA MET A 416 -6.35 -36.48 0.47
C MET A 416 -6.35 -36.07 -1.01
N TYR A 417 -5.17 -36.02 -1.61
CA TYR A 417 -5.02 -35.87 -3.05
C TYR A 417 -5.38 -37.18 -3.77
N GLU A 418 -5.81 -37.08 -5.04
CA GLU A 418 -6.20 -38.24 -5.83
C GLU A 418 -5.07 -39.29 -5.95
N SER A 419 -3.81 -38.85 -6.03
CA SER A 419 -2.64 -39.74 -6.04
C SER A 419 -2.44 -40.49 -4.73
N GLU A 420 -2.65 -39.82 -3.58
CA GLU A 420 -2.60 -40.45 -2.26
C GLU A 420 -3.72 -41.48 -2.10
N MET A 421 -4.94 -41.13 -2.54
CA MET A 421 -6.09 -42.02 -2.52
C MET A 421 -5.86 -43.25 -3.40
N LYS A 422 -5.35 -43.08 -4.63
CA LYS A 422 -4.97 -44.21 -5.51
C LYS A 422 -3.88 -45.08 -4.88
N GLY A 423 -2.94 -44.48 -4.16
CA GLY A 423 -1.93 -45.18 -3.37
C GLY A 423 -2.53 -46.02 -2.25
N ASP A 424 -3.46 -45.46 -1.47
CA ASP A 424 -4.17 -46.17 -0.39
C ASP A 424 -5.01 -47.34 -0.94
N ILE A 425 -5.81 -47.08 -1.99
CA ILE A 425 -6.58 -48.12 -2.70
C ILE A 425 -5.67 -49.26 -3.12
N LYS A 426 -4.54 -48.95 -3.77
CA LYS A 426 -3.57 -49.97 -4.18
C LYS A 426 -3.07 -50.78 -2.98
N ASN A 427 -2.72 -50.14 -1.87
CA ASN A 427 -2.27 -50.82 -0.66
C ASN A 427 -3.34 -51.75 -0.10
N LYS A 428 -4.61 -51.31 -0.04
CA LYS A 428 -5.73 -52.17 0.39
C LYS A 428 -6.01 -53.31 -0.58
N ILE A 429 -5.92 -53.09 -1.89
CA ILE A 429 -6.04 -54.15 -2.90
C ILE A 429 -4.98 -55.23 -2.67
N GLU A 430 -3.72 -54.85 -2.39
CA GLU A 430 -2.65 -55.82 -2.14
C GLU A 430 -2.92 -56.71 -0.91
N LEU A 431 -3.66 -56.22 0.09
CA LEU A 431 -4.06 -57.02 1.26
C LEU A 431 -5.06 -58.13 0.90
N VAL A 432 -5.98 -57.88 -0.03
CA VAL A 432 -7.04 -58.84 -0.44
C VAL A 432 -6.71 -59.60 -1.72
N LYS A 433 -5.60 -59.25 -2.39
CA LYS A 433 -5.19 -59.75 -3.71
C LYS A 433 -5.08 -61.26 -3.78
N LYS A 434 -4.49 -61.90 -2.75
CA LYS A 434 -4.28 -63.35 -2.73
C LYS A 434 -5.60 -64.12 -2.79
N ASP A 435 -6.65 -63.58 -2.17
CA ASP A 435 -7.93 -64.25 -2.03
C ASP A 435 -8.91 -63.88 -3.15
N HIS A 436 -8.81 -62.66 -3.72
CA HIS A 436 -9.81 -62.11 -4.63
C HIS A 436 -9.30 -61.80 -6.04
N LEU A 437 -7.99 -61.71 -6.28
CA LEU A 437 -7.39 -61.31 -7.56
C LEU A 437 -6.27 -62.28 -8.02
N PRO A 438 -6.60 -63.57 -8.25
CA PRO A 438 -5.61 -64.60 -8.61
C PRO A 438 -4.92 -64.35 -9.96
N ASN A 439 -5.51 -63.55 -10.87
CA ASN A 439 -4.89 -63.17 -12.13
C ASN A 439 -4.18 -61.80 -12.10
N GLY A 440 -4.05 -61.18 -10.92
CA GLY A 440 -3.56 -59.81 -10.77
C GLY A 440 -4.58 -58.76 -11.24
N TYR A 441 -4.15 -57.50 -11.27
CA TYR A 441 -4.97 -56.36 -11.67
C TYR A 441 -4.13 -55.29 -12.36
N GLY A 442 -4.80 -54.45 -13.16
CA GLY A 442 -4.21 -53.27 -13.80
C GLY A 442 -4.74 -51.97 -13.21
N MET A 443 -4.26 -50.83 -13.72
CA MET A 443 -4.66 -49.50 -13.24
C MET A 443 -6.15 -49.20 -13.40
N ASN A 444 -6.82 -49.80 -14.39
CA ASN A 444 -8.25 -49.60 -14.59
C ASN A 444 -9.07 -50.02 -13.35
N LEU A 445 -8.69 -51.11 -12.68
CA LEU A 445 -9.38 -51.54 -11.46
C LEU A 445 -9.29 -50.49 -10.35
N ILE A 446 -8.12 -49.85 -10.19
CA ILE A 446 -7.94 -48.79 -9.18
C ILE A 446 -8.83 -47.59 -9.51
N ASN A 447 -8.91 -47.20 -10.78
CA ASN A 447 -9.76 -46.09 -11.20
C ASN A 447 -11.26 -46.43 -11.04
N ASP A 448 -11.68 -47.64 -11.40
CA ASP A 448 -13.08 -48.08 -11.24
C ASP A 448 -13.49 -48.08 -9.77
N VAL A 449 -12.63 -48.60 -8.88
CA VAL A 449 -12.86 -48.59 -7.43
C VAL A 449 -12.87 -47.15 -6.89
N LEU A 450 -11.95 -46.29 -7.33
CA LEU A 450 -11.93 -44.88 -6.93
C LEU A 450 -13.26 -44.20 -7.26
N GLU A 451 -13.76 -44.35 -8.49
CA GLU A 451 -15.03 -43.75 -8.92
C GLU A 451 -16.23 -44.31 -8.13
N GLN A 452 -16.24 -45.60 -7.80
CA GLN A 452 -17.28 -46.14 -6.93
C GLN A 452 -17.20 -45.59 -5.50
N LEU A 453 -16.01 -45.51 -4.91
CA LEU A 453 -15.83 -44.93 -3.58
C LEU A 453 -16.32 -43.48 -3.52
N LYS A 454 -16.09 -42.68 -4.57
CA LYS A 454 -16.62 -41.30 -4.67
C LYS A 454 -18.14 -41.26 -4.55
N ILE A 455 -18.83 -42.22 -5.16
CA ILE A 455 -20.31 -42.31 -5.17
C ILE A 455 -20.84 -42.89 -3.85
N SER A 456 -20.17 -43.91 -3.31
CA SER A 456 -20.63 -44.64 -2.12
C SER A 456 -20.37 -43.91 -0.81
N LEU A 457 -19.40 -42.98 -0.78
CA LEU A 457 -18.95 -42.31 0.44
C LEU A 457 -19.26 -40.80 0.47
N ILE A 458 -20.25 -40.35 -0.32
CA ILE A 458 -20.63 -38.92 -0.38
C ILE A 458 -21.04 -38.42 1.01
N PHE A 459 -20.40 -37.34 1.45
CA PHE A 459 -20.70 -36.65 2.69
C PHE A 459 -20.27 -35.19 2.63
N ASP A 460 -21.17 -34.27 2.97
CA ASP A 460 -20.90 -32.83 2.94
C ASP A 460 -21.32 -32.09 4.23
N ASP A 461 -21.78 -32.79 5.27
CA ASP A 461 -22.17 -32.21 6.57
C ASP A 461 -20.95 -32.04 7.49
N TRP A 462 -19.93 -31.31 7.00
CA TRP A 462 -18.71 -31.00 7.75
C TRP A 462 -18.96 -30.00 8.88
N TYR A 463 -18.18 -30.06 9.95
CA TYR A 463 -18.26 -29.05 11.02
C TYR A 463 -18.01 -27.65 10.47
N ASP A 464 -19.00 -26.77 10.63
CA ASP A 464 -18.95 -25.36 10.24
C ASP A 464 -19.26 -24.40 11.40
N GLN A 465 -19.67 -24.94 12.55
CA GLN A 465 -20.01 -24.17 13.73
C GLN A 465 -18.73 -23.56 14.34
N LYS A 466 -18.88 -22.44 15.07
CA LYS A 466 -17.75 -21.63 15.57
C LYS A 466 -17.61 -21.71 17.08
N ASP A 467 -18.22 -22.72 17.70
CA ASP A 467 -18.31 -22.93 19.14
C ASP A 467 -17.33 -23.99 19.66
N LEU A 468 -16.73 -24.79 18.78
CA LEU A 468 -15.69 -25.76 19.10
C LEU A 468 -14.38 -25.49 18.35
N LEU A 469 -13.25 -25.80 18.99
CA LEU A 469 -11.91 -25.75 18.39
C LEU A 469 -11.20 -27.08 18.59
N LEU A 470 -10.67 -27.65 17.51
CA LEU A 470 -9.84 -28.84 17.56
C LEU A 470 -8.38 -28.45 17.82
N PHE A 471 -7.81 -28.96 18.90
CA PHE A 471 -6.39 -28.87 19.25
C PHE A 471 -5.71 -30.24 19.07
N THR A 472 -4.40 -30.33 19.23
CA THR A 472 -3.66 -31.61 19.14
C THR A 472 -3.93 -32.56 20.31
N ASN A 473 -4.53 -32.07 21.40
CA ASN A 473 -4.86 -32.84 22.60
C ASN A 473 -6.37 -33.01 22.88
N GLY A 474 -7.25 -32.43 22.07
CA GLY A 474 -8.70 -32.59 22.26
C GLY A 474 -9.54 -31.51 21.57
N ILE A 475 -10.82 -31.48 21.90
CA ILE A 475 -11.81 -30.55 21.34
C ILE A 475 -12.24 -29.59 22.44
N LEU A 476 -11.96 -28.31 22.28
CA LEU A 476 -12.33 -27.27 23.24
C LEU A 476 -13.71 -26.72 22.90
N ASN A 477 -14.63 -26.73 23.87
CA ASN A 477 -15.83 -25.92 23.80
C ASN A 477 -15.50 -24.47 24.21
N ILE A 478 -15.76 -23.50 23.34
CA ILE A 478 -15.38 -22.10 23.54
C ILE A 478 -16.20 -21.44 24.66
N GLU A 479 -17.46 -21.83 24.82
CA GLU A 479 -18.37 -21.26 25.80
C GLU A 479 -18.05 -21.78 27.21
N THR A 480 -17.97 -23.11 27.37
CA THR A 480 -17.71 -23.74 28.68
C THR A 480 -16.23 -23.74 29.06
N ARG A 481 -15.34 -23.62 28.06
CA ARG A 481 -13.87 -23.79 28.18
C ARG A 481 -13.44 -25.18 28.64
N GLU A 482 -14.28 -26.18 28.40
CA GLU A 482 -13.98 -27.58 28.72
C GLU A 482 -13.34 -28.27 27.52
N LEU A 483 -12.27 -29.03 27.79
CA LEU A 483 -11.57 -29.83 26.79
C LEU A 483 -12.15 -31.25 26.79
N CYS A 484 -12.81 -31.62 25.69
CA CYS A 484 -13.39 -32.92 25.44
C CYS A 484 -12.43 -33.85 24.70
N GLN A 485 -12.72 -35.15 24.74
CA GLN A 485 -12.02 -36.14 23.91
C GLN A 485 -12.32 -35.92 22.42
N PHE A 486 -11.49 -36.49 21.56
CA PHE A 486 -11.75 -36.49 20.13
C PHE A 486 -13.06 -37.21 19.82
N ASP A 487 -13.84 -36.61 18.93
CA ASP A 487 -15.08 -37.17 18.42
C ASP A 487 -15.03 -37.08 16.89
N ARG A 488 -15.03 -38.25 16.25
CA ARG A 488 -14.98 -38.39 14.79
C ARG A 488 -16.23 -37.83 14.14
N ASP A 489 -17.38 -38.00 14.79
CA ASP A 489 -18.70 -37.71 14.25
C ASP A 489 -19.03 -36.20 14.34
N LEU A 490 -18.09 -35.39 14.85
CA LEU A 490 -18.12 -33.94 14.68
C LEU A 490 -17.63 -33.49 13.30
N TYR A 491 -16.89 -34.31 12.54
CA TYR A 491 -16.43 -33.99 11.18
C TYR A 491 -15.59 -32.71 11.05
N MET A 492 -14.68 -32.47 12.00
CA MET A 492 -13.79 -31.30 12.00
C MET A 492 -12.67 -31.43 10.96
N THR A 493 -12.49 -30.38 10.15
CA THR A 493 -11.50 -30.34 9.04
C THR A 493 -10.37 -29.32 9.25
N GLN A 494 -10.36 -28.65 10.41
CA GLN A 494 -9.34 -27.68 10.79
C GLN A 494 -8.87 -28.00 12.21
N GLN A 495 -7.57 -27.99 12.43
CA GLN A 495 -6.95 -28.19 13.74
C GLN A 495 -5.91 -27.10 14.02
N LEU A 496 -5.82 -26.66 15.27
CA LEU A 496 -4.76 -25.79 15.76
C LEU A 496 -3.53 -26.65 16.11
N PRO A 497 -2.31 -26.28 15.69
CA PRO A 497 -1.14 -27.16 15.72
C PRO A 497 -0.45 -27.22 17.10
N TYR A 498 -1.19 -26.99 18.18
CA TYR A 498 -0.68 -26.95 19.55
C TYR A 498 -1.73 -27.44 20.54
N ASP A 499 -1.29 -27.77 21.76
CA ASP A 499 -2.17 -28.26 22.82
C ASP A 499 -2.93 -27.11 23.50
N TYR A 500 -4.17 -27.37 23.91
CA TYR A 500 -4.87 -26.48 24.82
C TYR A 500 -4.44 -26.73 26.27
N ASP A 501 -3.96 -25.68 26.95
CA ASP A 501 -3.67 -25.68 28.38
C ASP A 501 -4.44 -24.53 29.08
N PRO A 502 -5.41 -24.83 29.97
CA PRO A 502 -6.19 -23.81 30.67
C PRO A 502 -5.39 -23.01 31.71
N HIS A 503 -4.18 -23.45 32.08
CA HIS A 503 -3.33 -22.78 33.07
C HIS A 503 -2.35 -21.77 32.46
N VAL A 504 -2.16 -21.78 31.14
CA VAL A 504 -1.26 -20.86 30.44
C VAL A 504 -1.93 -19.50 30.25
N ASN A 505 -1.19 -18.43 30.57
CA ASN A 505 -1.63 -17.06 30.33
C ASN A 505 -0.84 -16.40 29.21
N CYS A 506 -1.44 -15.39 28.56
CA CYS A 506 -0.83 -14.61 27.49
C CYS A 506 -0.36 -13.23 27.95
N GLU A 507 -0.01 -13.07 29.23
CA GLU A 507 0.36 -11.78 29.83
C GLU A 507 1.51 -11.06 29.08
N PRO A 508 2.58 -11.74 28.61
CA PRO A 508 3.62 -11.08 27.81
C PRO A 508 3.07 -10.44 26.53
N ILE A 509 2.13 -11.10 25.86
CA ILE A 509 1.49 -10.62 24.63
C ILE A 509 0.60 -9.41 24.96
N ILE A 510 -0.18 -9.47 26.04
CA ILE A 510 -1.05 -8.35 26.45
C ILE A 510 -0.22 -7.11 26.81
N LYS A 511 0.87 -7.29 27.57
CA LYS A 511 1.79 -6.21 27.92
C LYS A 511 2.44 -5.60 26.69
N TRP A 512 2.91 -6.44 25.77
CA TRP A 512 3.49 -6.00 24.51
C TRP A 512 2.47 -5.22 23.66
N LEU A 513 1.26 -5.77 23.43
CA LEU A 513 0.18 -5.08 22.70
C LEU A 513 -0.12 -3.71 23.32
N LYS A 514 -0.30 -3.66 24.64
CA LYS A 514 -0.57 -2.40 25.35
C LYS A 514 0.56 -1.39 25.19
N ASN A 515 1.81 -1.83 25.28
CA ASN A 515 2.97 -0.97 25.09
C ASN A 515 3.05 -0.44 23.65
N THR A 516 2.87 -1.29 22.64
CA THR A 516 2.88 -0.89 21.21
C THR A 516 1.71 0.02 20.81
N GLN A 517 0.71 0.17 21.67
CA GLN A 517 -0.47 1.02 21.45
C GLN A 517 -0.51 2.18 22.44
N ASP A 518 0.65 2.65 22.91
CA ASP A 518 0.82 3.82 23.79
C ASP A 518 -0.02 3.74 25.07
N ASN A 519 -0.09 2.54 25.65
CA ASN A 519 -0.90 2.23 26.83
C ASN A 519 -2.42 2.42 26.65
N ASN A 520 -2.91 2.55 25.41
CA ASN A 520 -4.33 2.70 25.10
C ASN A 520 -5.05 1.34 25.13
N TRP A 521 -5.87 1.14 26.16
CA TRP A 521 -6.66 -0.08 26.31
C TRP A 521 -7.74 -0.26 25.23
N GLY A 522 -8.31 0.82 24.70
CA GLY A 522 -9.30 0.73 23.61
C GLY A 522 -8.70 0.11 22.35
N ARG A 523 -7.56 0.66 21.89
CA ARG A 523 -6.82 0.13 20.74
C ARG A 523 -6.33 -1.30 20.98
N THR A 524 -5.81 -1.57 22.19
CA THR A 524 -5.38 -2.93 22.60
C THR A 524 -6.52 -3.95 22.49
N GLN A 525 -7.74 -3.59 22.92
CA GLN A 525 -8.88 -4.51 22.85
C GLN A 525 -9.38 -4.73 21.42
N VAL A 526 -9.26 -3.74 20.53
CA VAL A 526 -9.58 -3.90 19.10
C VAL A 526 -8.67 -4.96 18.47
N LEU A 527 -7.36 -4.88 18.72
CA LEU A 527 -6.41 -5.89 18.24
C LEU A 527 -6.69 -7.28 18.82
N ARG A 528 -6.97 -7.36 20.13
CA ARG A 528 -7.35 -8.65 20.76
C ARG A 528 -8.65 -9.22 20.18
N ALA A 529 -9.65 -8.38 19.93
CA ALA A 529 -10.90 -8.78 19.30
C ALA A 529 -10.66 -9.27 17.87
N TRP A 530 -9.73 -8.65 17.13
CA TRP A 530 -9.33 -9.12 15.81
C TRP A 530 -8.67 -10.49 15.84
N LEU A 531 -7.73 -10.74 16.77
CA LEU A 531 -7.13 -12.07 16.94
C LEU A 531 -8.19 -13.13 17.26
N ARG A 532 -9.20 -12.80 18.09
CA ARG A 532 -10.35 -13.68 18.34
C ARG A 532 -11.17 -13.91 17.06
N ALA A 533 -11.42 -12.87 16.27
CA ALA A 533 -12.13 -12.98 15.00
C ALA A 533 -11.42 -13.91 14.02
N VAL A 534 -10.09 -13.82 13.93
CA VAL A 534 -9.24 -14.71 13.13
C VAL A 534 -9.33 -16.16 13.64
N LEU A 535 -9.11 -16.38 14.93
CA LEU A 535 -9.14 -17.73 15.54
C LEU A 535 -10.47 -18.45 15.29
N LEU A 536 -11.57 -17.73 15.46
CA LEU A 536 -12.93 -18.26 15.35
C LEU A 536 -13.51 -18.14 13.94
N SER A 537 -12.75 -17.65 12.97
CA SER A 537 -13.20 -17.51 11.58
C SER A 537 -14.47 -16.66 11.44
N HIS A 538 -14.56 -15.54 12.16
CA HIS A 538 -15.69 -14.59 12.12
C HIS A 538 -15.72 -13.76 10.81
N SER A 539 -15.87 -14.45 9.67
CA SER A 539 -15.92 -13.87 8.32
C SER A 539 -17.13 -12.95 8.08
N GLU A 540 -18.20 -13.10 8.86
CA GLU A 540 -19.39 -12.25 8.80
C GLU A 540 -19.15 -10.79 9.19
N VAL A 541 -18.00 -10.49 9.81
CA VAL A 541 -17.60 -9.10 10.09
C VAL A 541 -17.44 -8.30 8.79
N GLN A 542 -17.08 -8.96 7.68
CA GLN A 542 -16.87 -8.33 6.36
C GLN A 542 -15.98 -7.07 6.43
N LYS A 543 -14.90 -7.18 7.21
CA LYS A 543 -13.83 -6.20 7.30
C LYS A 543 -12.51 -6.90 7.09
N PHE A 544 -11.50 -6.14 6.70
CA PHE A 544 -10.10 -6.49 6.86
C PHE A 544 -9.45 -5.46 7.78
N VAL A 545 -8.35 -5.83 8.44
CA VAL A 545 -7.56 -4.91 9.26
C VAL A 545 -6.27 -4.62 8.52
N GLU A 546 -6.09 -3.35 8.19
CA GLU A 546 -4.83 -2.81 7.68
C GLU A 546 -4.02 -2.28 8.87
N ILE A 547 -2.78 -2.76 9.01
CA ILE A 547 -1.89 -2.34 10.09
C ILE A 547 -0.83 -1.43 9.50
N VAL A 548 -0.94 -0.14 9.81
CA VAL A 548 -0.05 0.92 9.33
C VAL A 548 0.86 1.43 10.46
N GLY A 549 2.02 1.96 10.09
CA GLY A 549 2.95 2.57 11.04
C GLY A 549 4.40 2.51 10.59
N PRO A 550 5.30 3.23 11.28
CA PRO A 550 6.72 3.31 10.94
C PRO A 550 7.43 1.95 11.08
N GLY A 551 8.63 1.83 10.52
CA GLY A 551 9.49 0.66 10.75
C GLY A 551 9.65 0.37 12.25
N LYS A 552 9.80 -0.92 12.61
CA LYS A 552 9.99 -1.40 13.99
C LYS A 552 8.85 -1.09 14.99
N SER A 553 7.66 -0.72 14.53
CA SER A 553 6.49 -0.49 15.41
C SER A 553 5.75 -1.75 15.87
N GLY A 554 6.22 -2.96 15.49
CA GLY A 554 5.60 -4.24 15.87
C GLY A 554 4.53 -4.78 14.91
N LYS A 555 4.34 -4.16 13.73
CA LYS A 555 3.35 -4.62 12.72
C LYS A 555 3.58 -6.06 12.27
N SER A 556 4.81 -6.38 11.83
CA SER A 556 5.17 -7.72 11.40
C SER A 556 5.10 -8.72 12.56
N THR A 557 5.45 -8.28 13.78
CA THR A 557 5.27 -9.11 14.99
C THR A 557 3.81 -9.44 15.24
N TYR A 558 2.89 -8.50 15.04
CA TYR A 558 1.45 -8.74 15.17
C TYR A 558 0.91 -9.68 14.08
N ALA A 559 1.31 -9.47 12.82
CA ALA A 559 0.93 -10.35 11.71
C ALA A 559 1.44 -11.79 11.95
N ASN A 560 2.68 -11.94 12.41
CA ASN A 560 3.26 -13.24 12.78
C ASN A 560 2.56 -13.86 13.99
N LEU A 561 2.14 -13.06 14.97
CA LEU A 561 1.34 -13.54 16.09
C LEU A 561 -0.02 -14.08 15.61
N ALA A 562 -0.69 -13.38 14.70
CA ALA A 562 -1.95 -13.86 14.12
C ALA A 562 -1.77 -15.15 13.31
N HIS A 563 -0.67 -15.26 12.55
CA HIS A 563 -0.30 -16.48 11.82
C HIS A 563 -0.04 -17.64 12.77
N ALA A 564 0.82 -17.44 13.78
CA ALA A 564 1.15 -18.46 14.77
C ALA A 564 -0.07 -18.91 15.57
N LEU A 565 -1.03 -18.01 15.81
CA LEU A 565 -2.28 -18.32 16.51
C LEU A 565 -3.11 -19.36 15.77
N VAL A 566 -3.17 -19.33 14.44
CA VAL A 566 -3.96 -20.30 13.66
C VAL A 566 -3.13 -21.44 13.10
N GLY A 567 -1.82 -21.23 12.90
CA GLY A 567 -0.92 -22.21 12.29
C GLY A 567 -0.91 -22.18 10.77
N ASP A 568 0.16 -22.75 10.19
CA ASP A 568 0.44 -22.69 8.74
C ASP A 568 -0.67 -23.35 7.89
N GLU A 569 -1.24 -24.46 8.36
CA GLU A 569 -2.32 -25.17 7.67
C GLU A 569 -3.62 -24.35 7.60
N ASN A 570 -3.82 -23.41 8.53
CA ASN A 570 -5.02 -22.57 8.61
C ASN A 570 -4.81 -21.15 8.07
N ALA A 571 -3.59 -20.79 7.66
CA ALA A 571 -3.25 -19.48 7.12
C ALA A 571 -2.88 -19.56 5.62
N MET A 572 -2.99 -18.44 4.93
CA MET A 572 -2.49 -18.24 3.58
C MET A 572 -1.84 -16.86 3.48
N ILE A 573 -0.72 -16.78 2.77
CA ILE A 573 -0.06 -15.52 2.41
C ILE A 573 -0.26 -15.32 0.92
N SER A 574 -0.75 -14.16 0.52
CA SER A 574 -0.95 -13.82 -0.90
C SER A 574 -0.70 -12.34 -1.15
N SER A 575 -0.92 -11.88 -2.38
CA SER A 575 -0.89 -10.48 -2.78
C SER A 575 -2.20 -10.09 -3.47
N LEU A 576 -2.54 -8.80 -3.47
CA LEU A 576 -3.74 -8.31 -4.18
C LEU A 576 -3.68 -8.64 -5.68
N GLU A 577 -2.50 -8.52 -6.28
CA GLU A 577 -2.29 -8.86 -7.68
C GLU A 577 -2.51 -10.35 -7.95
N HIS A 578 -1.95 -11.21 -7.09
CA HIS A 578 -2.04 -12.65 -7.27
C HIS A 578 -3.48 -13.12 -7.09
N LEU A 579 -4.19 -12.57 -6.11
CA LEU A 579 -5.60 -12.85 -5.88
C LEU A 579 -6.48 -12.49 -7.08
N GLU A 580 -6.26 -11.32 -7.69
CA GLU A 580 -7.07 -10.85 -8.83
C GLU A 580 -6.71 -11.53 -10.16
N LYS A 581 -5.42 -11.83 -10.40
CA LYS A 581 -4.97 -12.36 -11.71
C LYS A 581 -5.01 -13.88 -11.78
N ASN A 582 -4.83 -14.58 -10.66
CA ASN A 582 -4.77 -16.04 -10.65
C ASN A 582 -6.13 -16.64 -10.28
N ARG A 583 -6.82 -17.18 -11.28
CA ARG A 583 -8.11 -17.88 -11.11
C ARG A 583 -8.08 -19.08 -10.14
N PHE A 584 -6.90 -19.58 -9.78
CA PHE A 584 -6.72 -20.70 -8.85
C PHE A 584 -6.34 -20.26 -7.43
N GLU A 585 -6.05 -18.97 -7.21
CA GLU A 585 -5.64 -18.49 -5.89
C GLU A 585 -6.78 -18.56 -4.88
N THR A 586 -8.01 -18.29 -5.32
CA THR A 586 -9.22 -18.36 -4.49
C THR A 586 -9.48 -19.76 -3.93
N SER A 587 -9.09 -20.83 -4.65
CA SER A 587 -9.19 -22.19 -4.10
C SER A 587 -8.25 -22.45 -2.94
N ASN A 588 -7.10 -21.76 -2.87
CA ASN A 588 -6.16 -21.88 -1.75
C ASN A 588 -6.66 -21.17 -0.48
N LEU A 589 -7.61 -20.25 -0.62
CA LEU A 589 -8.24 -19.52 0.49
C LEU A 589 -9.38 -20.31 1.15
N TYR A 590 -9.88 -21.35 0.49
CA TYR A 590 -11.01 -22.11 0.97
C TYR A 590 -10.71 -22.70 2.36
N LYS A 591 -11.60 -22.43 3.32
CA LYS A 591 -11.46 -22.84 4.73
C LYS A 591 -10.12 -22.40 5.35
N LYS A 592 -9.52 -21.31 4.92
CA LYS A 592 -8.44 -20.67 5.69
C LYS A 592 -9.02 -19.73 6.73
N LYS A 593 -8.42 -19.69 7.92
CA LYS A 593 -8.79 -18.80 9.03
C LYS A 593 -8.20 -17.40 8.87
N LEU A 594 -7.05 -17.30 8.21
CA LEU A 594 -6.31 -16.06 8.04
C LEU A 594 -5.76 -15.94 6.60
N LEU A 595 -6.01 -14.80 5.97
CA LEU A 595 -5.31 -14.36 4.77
C LEU A 595 -4.44 -13.16 5.13
N LEU A 596 -3.14 -13.26 4.87
CA LEU A 596 -2.18 -12.17 5.08
C LEU A 596 -1.69 -11.61 3.76
N PHE A 597 -1.67 -10.29 3.69
CA PHE A 597 -0.96 -9.53 2.65
C PHE A 597 0.22 -8.83 3.32
N ASN A 598 1.43 -9.35 3.08
CA ASN A 598 2.65 -8.74 3.61
C ASN A 598 3.12 -7.67 2.65
N ASP A 599 3.50 -6.50 3.18
CA ASP A 599 4.09 -5.38 2.43
C ASP A 599 3.33 -5.07 1.13
N VAL A 600 2.03 -4.74 1.28
CA VAL A 600 1.13 -4.48 0.14
C VAL A 600 1.73 -3.45 -0.80
N GLU A 601 2.20 -3.92 -1.96
CA GLU A 601 2.67 -3.04 -3.03
C GLU A 601 1.53 -2.20 -3.59
N ARG A 602 1.87 -1.09 -4.23
CA ARG A 602 0.88 -0.17 -4.78
C ARG A 602 0.11 -0.83 -5.93
N TYR A 603 -1.05 -1.39 -5.63
CA TYR A 603 -1.94 -2.04 -6.60
C TYR A 603 -3.03 -1.06 -7.06
N GLY A 604 -3.01 -0.68 -8.34
CA GLY A 604 -3.98 0.23 -8.96
C GLY A 604 -5.07 -0.46 -9.80
N GLY A 605 -5.19 -1.78 -9.70
CA GLY A 605 -6.15 -2.59 -10.45
C GLY A 605 -7.53 -2.68 -9.78
N SER A 606 -8.45 -3.42 -10.41
CA SER A 606 -9.72 -3.77 -9.79
C SER A 606 -9.48 -4.72 -8.62
N VAL A 607 -10.22 -4.53 -7.52
CA VAL A 607 -10.17 -5.40 -6.35
C VAL A 607 -11.57 -6.00 -6.18
N SER A 608 -11.94 -6.86 -7.13
CA SER A 608 -13.31 -7.39 -7.28
C SER A 608 -13.51 -8.76 -6.63
N ILE A 609 -12.41 -9.44 -6.29
CA ILE A 609 -12.40 -10.79 -5.71
C ILE A 609 -12.39 -10.75 -4.17
N LEU A 610 -11.88 -9.67 -3.56
CA LEU A 610 -12.02 -9.37 -2.12
C LEU A 610 -13.45 -8.94 -1.77
#